data_AF-A0A1Y2Q3D8-F1
#
_entry.id   AF-A0A1Y2Q3D8-F1
#
_cell.length_a   1.000
_cell.length_b   1.000
_cell.length_c   1.000
_cell.angle_alpha   90.00
_cell.angle_beta   90.00
_cell.angle_gamma   90.00
#
_symmetry.space_group_name_H-M   'P 1'
#
loop_
_entity.id
_entity.type
_entity.pdbx_description
1 polymer ?
#
loop_
_entity_poly.entity_id
_entity_poly.type
_entity_poly.pdbx_seq_one_letter_code
_entity_poly.pdbx_strand_id
1 'polypeptide(L)'
;MRARGFTLVEMLVAIAVMAVVALLGWRAIDGMQRGRDINRDHAAGLQRLQAATGQWTADLDALIDTGEIRPIEFDGQVLRLTRNDALQSRLDSEGLRVVAWARRDGPGGSRWMRWQSEPLRSREALARAWQAGGDWGRGGQAAEGVVDLLPLTDWQIYFHRGGSWTNPQSAIGNEAAAAPPAAGTPPRDDAVVNDAAPPVSDEAPPARAGSVPASATPDGVRLVLDLGPGLPQGGRLRIDWVRPTLEAGR
;
A
#
# COMPACT_ATOMS: atom_id res chain seq x y z
N MET A 1 -32.37 -81.09 4.49
CA MET A 1 -32.05 -79.65 4.40
C MET A 1 -32.35 -79.19 2.98
N ARG A 2 -33.35 -78.31 2.77
CA ARG A 2 -33.70 -77.81 1.42
C ARG A 2 -32.84 -76.59 1.11
N ALA A 3 -31.96 -76.70 0.13
CA ALA A 3 -31.25 -75.57 -0.44
C ALA A 3 -32.25 -74.69 -1.21
N ARG A 4 -32.37 -73.42 -0.82
CA ARG A 4 -33.11 -72.42 -1.59
C ARG A 4 -32.24 -72.02 -2.78
N GLY A 5 -32.70 -72.28 -4.00
CA GLY A 5 -32.02 -71.89 -5.23
C GLY A 5 -32.03 -70.37 -5.39
N PHE A 6 -30.84 -69.81 -5.61
CA PHE A 6 -30.61 -68.38 -5.80
C PHE A 6 -31.29 -67.91 -7.10
N THR A 7 -32.17 -66.91 -7.03
CA THR A 7 -32.93 -66.46 -8.21
C THR A 7 -32.11 -65.45 -9.03
N LEU A 8 -32.31 -65.43 -10.35
CA LEU A 8 -31.68 -64.45 -11.26
C LEU A 8 -31.93 -63.01 -10.81
N VAL A 9 -33.11 -62.75 -10.24
CA VAL A 9 -33.50 -61.46 -9.68
C VAL A 9 -32.59 -61.04 -8.52
N GLU A 10 -32.25 -61.97 -7.63
CA GLU A 10 -31.40 -61.71 -6.46
C GLU A 10 -29.96 -61.37 -6.87
N MET A 11 -29.47 -61.97 -7.96
CA MET A 11 -28.12 -61.68 -8.52
C MET A 11 -28.14 -60.29 -9.14
N LEU A 12 -29.20 -59.96 -9.87
CA LEU A 12 -29.36 -58.66 -10.52
C LEU A 12 -29.47 -57.54 -9.48
N VAL A 13 -30.22 -57.76 -8.40
CA VAL A 13 -30.31 -56.81 -7.27
C VAL A 13 -28.96 -56.69 -6.55
N ALA A 14 -28.28 -57.80 -6.25
CA ALA A 14 -26.96 -57.76 -5.61
C ALA A 14 -25.94 -56.98 -6.45
N ILE A 15 -25.90 -57.23 -7.76
CA ILE A 15 -25.02 -56.51 -8.68
C ILE A 15 -25.42 -55.03 -8.79
N ALA A 16 -26.72 -54.72 -8.84
CA ALA A 16 -27.19 -53.34 -8.86
C ALA A 16 -26.81 -52.57 -7.59
N VAL A 17 -26.95 -53.18 -6.41
CA VAL A 17 -26.54 -52.59 -5.13
C VAL A 17 -25.02 -52.40 -5.08
N MET A 18 -24.24 -53.41 -5.48
CA MET A 18 -22.79 -53.31 -5.55
C MET A 18 -22.31 -52.24 -6.53
N ALA A 19 -22.99 -52.10 -7.68
CA ALA A 19 -22.69 -51.06 -8.66
C ALA A 19 -22.94 -49.65 -8.10
N VAL A 20 -24.03 -49.45 -7.34
CA VAL A 20 -24.31 -48.16 -6.67
C VAL A 20 -23.27 -47.84 -5.60
N VAL A 21 -22.92 -48.81 -4.76
CA VAL A 21 -21.89 -48.64 -3.72
C VAL A 21 -20.52 -48.31 -4.33
N ALA A 22 -20.16 -48.99 -5.42
CA ALA A 22 -18.91 -48.71 -6.14
C ALA A 22 -18.88 -47.29 -6.72
N LEU A 23 -19.99 -46.81 -7.30
CA LEU A 23 -20.08 -45.46 -7.85
C LEU A 23 -20.00 -44.37 -6.77
N LEU A 24 -20.65 -44.60 -5.63
CA LEU A 24 -20.58 -43.70 -4.46
C LEU A 24 -19.18 -43.67 -3.85
N GLY A 25 -18.48 -44.81 -3.80
CA GLY A 25 -17.11 -44.91 -3.31
C GLY A 25 -16.13 -44.06 -4.13
N TRP A 26 -16.23 -44.08 -5.46
CA TRP A 26 -15.39 -43.26 -6.33
C TRP A 26 -15.67 -41.76 -6.18
N ARG A 27 -16.95 -41.36 -6.09
CA ARG A 27 -17.33 -39.95 -5.90
C ARG A 27 -16.87 -39.38 -4.55
N ALA A 28 -16.81 -40.20 -3.50
CA ALA A 28 -16.29 -39.77 -2.20
C ALA A 28 -14.77 -39.50 -2.25
N ILE A 29 -14.02 -40.29 -3.01
CA ILE A 29 -12.56 -40.13 -3.18
C ILE A 29 -12.26 -38.85 -3.97
N ASP A 30 -12.98 -38.60 -5.06
CA ASP A 30 -12.85 -37.37 -5.86
C ASP A 30 -13.17 -36.12 -5.03
N GLY A 31 -14.20 -36.20 -4.17
CA GLY A 31 -14.56 -35.13 -3.24
C GLY A 31 -13.42 -34.80 -2.25
N MET A 32 -12.75 -35.81 -1.72
CA MET A 32 -11.61 -35.61 -0.82
C MET A 32 -10.38 -35.04 -1.52
N GLN A 33 -10.09 -35.44 -2.77
CA GLN A 33 -8.98 -34.88 -3.53
C GLN A 33 -9.20 -33.39 -3.77
N ARG A 34 -10.39 -33.02 -4.27
CA ARG A 34 -10.77 -31.62 -4.47
C ARG A 34 -10.74 -30.81 -3.17
N GLY A 35 -11.25 -31.37 -2.08
CA GLY A 35 -11.22 -30.72 -0.77
C GLY A 35 -9.80 -30.49 -0.24
N ARG A 36 -8.88 -31.44 -0.48
CA ARG A 36 -7.46 -31.27 -0.12
C ARG A 36 -6.79 -30.20 -0.97
N ASP A 37 -7.08 -30.15 -2.26
CA ASP A 37 -6.49 -29.15 -3.16
C ASP A 37 -6.95 -27.75 -2.81
N ILE A 38 -8.26 -27.57 -2.55
CA ILE A 38 -8.80 -26.31 -2.04
C ILE A 38 -8.08 -25.90 -0.75
N ASN A 39 -7.94 -26.79 0.24
CA ASN A 39 -7.28 -26.46 1.50
C ASN A 39 -5.79 -26.11 1.31
N ARG A 40 -5.08 -26.79 0.41
CA ARG A 40 -3.68 -26.48 0.07
C ARG A 40 -3.56 -25.09 -0.56
N ASP A 41 -4.43 -24.75 -1.49
CA ASP A 41 -4.45 -23.45 -2.15
C ASP A 41 -4.74 -22.33 -1.13
N HIS A 42 -5.67 -22.56 -0.19
CA HIS A 42 -5.96 -21.64 0.90
C HIS A 42 -4.73 -21.45 1.80
N ALA A 43 -4.08 -22.53 2.23
CA ALA A 43 -2.88 -22.43 3.06
C ALA A 43 -1.75 -21.66 2.36
N ALA A 44 -1.51 -21.94 1.07
CA ALA A 44 -0.53 -21.23 0.26
C ALA A 44 -0.89 -19.74 0.05
N GLY A 45 -2.19 -19.43 -0.08
CA GLY A 45 -2.68 -18.05 -0.11
C GLY A 45 -2.39 -17.27 1.16
N LEU A 46 -2.63 -17.87 2.34
CA LEU A 46 -2.32 -17.26 3.63
C LEU A 46 -0.81 -17.01 3.81
N GLN A 47 0.03 -17.97 3.43
CA GLN A 47 1.48 -17.81 3.52
C GLN A 47 1.98 -16.66 2.65
N ARG A 48 1.45 -16.51 1.43
CA ARG A 48 1.77 -15.38 0.54
C ARG A 48 1.33 -14.05 1.14
N LEU A 49 0.14 -13.98 1.71
CA LEU A 49 -0.37 -12.78 2.37
C LEU A 49 0.49 -12.38 3.58
N GLN A 50 0.88 -13.35 4.41
CA GLN A 50 1.78 -13.14 5.55
C GLN A 50 3.15 -12.65 5.10
N ALA A 51 3.73 -13.26 4.06
CA ALA A 51 5.01 -12.82 3.49
C ALA A 51 4.93 -11.39 2.94
N ALA A 52 3.87 -11.04 2.20
CA ALA A 52 3.68 -9.70 1.65
C ALA A 52 3.48 -8.64 2.75
N THR A 53 2.72 -8.96 3.79
CA THR A 53 2.52 -8.08 4.96
C THR A 53 3.82 -7.89 5.74
N GLY A 54 4.59 -8.96 5.92
CA GLY A 54 5.92 -8.92 6.53
C GLY A 54 6.90 -8.06 5.72
N GLN A 55 6.92 -8.22 4.39
CA GLN A 55 7.75 -7.42 3.50
C GLN A 55 7.36 -5.93 3.53
N TRP A 56 6.07 -5.62 3.54
CA TRP A 56 5.54 -4.27 3.70
C TRP A 56 6.02 -3.62 5.00
N THR A 57 5.89 -4.34 6.11
CA THR A 57 6.32 -3.88 7.43
C THR A 57 7.84 -3.66 7.46
N ALA A 58 8.62 -4.60 6.92
CA ALA A 58 10.08 -4.50 6.85
C ALA A 58 10.58 -3.35 5.97
N ASP A 59 9.83 -2.94 4.95
CA ASP A 59 10.15 -1.74 4.16
C ASP A 59 9.91 -0.46 4.95
N LEU A 60 8.82 -0.39 5.71
CA LEU A 60 8.50 0.76 6.56
C LEU A 60 9.41 0.85 7.79
N ASP A 61 9.76 -0.27 8.43
CA ASP A 61 10.68 -0.30 9.57
C ASP A 61 12.08 0.19 9.18
N ALA A 62 12.48 -0.03 7.92
CA ALA A 62 13.75 0.43 7.38
C ALA A 62 13.70 1.83 6.76
N LEU A 63 12.55 2.52 6.81
CA LEU A 63 12.34 3.87 6.27
C LEU A 63 13.32 4.85 6.89
N ILE A 64 14.01 5.62 6.04
CA ILE A 64 14.97 6.64 6.46
C ILE A 64 14.71 7.96 5.76
N ASP A 65 14.83 9.05 6.50
CA ASP A 65 14.84 10.40 5.95
C ASP A 65 16.27 10.88 5.77
N THR A 66 16.68 11.03 4.51
CA THR A 66 18.00 11.53 4.13
C THR A 66 18.04 13.05 4.04
N GLY A 67 16.88 13.73 4.08
CA GLY A 67 16.75 15.16 3.82
C GLY A 67 16.90 15.56 2.35
N GLU A 68 17.26 14.64 1.45
CA GLU A 68 17.53 14.95 0.03
C GLU A 68 16.27 14.88 -0.84
N ILE A 69 15.43 13.89 -0.57
CA ILE A 69 14.14 13.63 -1.23
C ILE A 69 13.16 13.26 -0.12
N ARG A 70 11.85 13.51 -0.34
CA ARG A 70 10.82 13.08 0.60
C ARG A 70 10.98 11.58 0.89
N PRO A 71 11.06 11.15 2.17
CA PRO A 71 11.42 9.78 2.52
C PRO A 71 10.37 8.76 2.08
N ILE A 72 9.11 9.18 2.01
CA ILE A 72 7.98 8.37 1.57
C ILE A 72 6.96 9.26 0.86
N GLU A 73 6.45 8.78 -0.26
CA GLU A 73 5.50 9.51 -1.10
C GLU A 73 4.51 8.52 -1.72
N PHE A 74 3.22 8.86 -1.65
CA PHE A 74 2.17 8.14 -2.36
C PHE A 74 1.50 9.09 -3.34
N ASP A 75 1.58 8.79 -4.63
CA ASP A 75 1.01 9.62 -5.70
C ASP A 75 -0.40 9.17 -6.13
N GLY A 76 -1.03 8.28 -5.36
CA GLY A 76 -2.34 7.70 -5.66
C GLY A 76 -2.27 6.36 -6.40
N GLN A 77 -1.13 6.05 -7.03
CA GLN A 77 -0.93 4.80 -7.76
C GLN A 77 0.29 4.03 -7.28
N VAL A 78 1.34 4.76 -6.89
CA VAL A 78 2.64 4.23 -6.48
C VAL A 78 3.02 4.83 -5.14
N LEU A 79 3.35 3.96 -4.19
CA LEU A 79 4.05 4.37 -2.98
C LEU A 79 5.54 4.16 -3.20
N ARG A 80 6.33 5.21 -3.03
CA ARG A 80 7.79 5.15 -3.03
C ARG A 80 8.31 5.47 -1.65
N LEU A 81 9.37 4.78 -1.24
CA LEU A 81 10.07 5.10 -0.01
C LEU A 81 11.57 4.81 -0.11
N THR A 82 12.35 5.58 0.65
CA THR A 82 13.79 5.40 0.80
C THR A 82 14.04 4.64 2.08
N ARG A 83 14.81 3.55 1.99
CA ARG A 83 15.12 2.70 3.14
C ARG A 83 16.60 2.37 3.23
N ASN A 84 17.03 1.96 4.42
CA ASN A 84 18.30 1.28 4.59
C ASN A 84 18.27 -0.10 3.88
N ASP A 85 19.40 -0.52 3.35
CA ASP A 85 19.57 -1.88 2.84
C ASP A 85 19.33 -2.90 3.97
N ALA A 86 18.61 -3.99 3.66
CA ALA A 86 18.33 -5.05 4.63
C ALA A 86 19.59 -5.83 5.07
N LEU A 87 20.63 -5.83 4.23
CA LEU A 87 21.93 -6.45 4.52
C LEU A 87 22.88 -5.52 5.26
N GLN A 88 22.46 -4.28 5.56
CA GLN A 88 23.27 -3.33 6.32
C GLN A 88 23.59 -3.92 7.70
N SER A 89 24.89 -4.03 7.99
CA SER A 89 25.39 -4.41 9.30
C SER A 89 26.09 -3.23 9.98
N ARG A 90 26.41 -3.36 11.27
CA ARG A 90 27.20 -2.34 11.99
C ARG A 90 28.60 -2.14 11.41
N LEU A 91 29.10 -3.10 10.63
CA LEU A 91 30.44 -3.12 10.08
C LEU A 91 30.47 -2.81 8.57
N ASP A 92 29.39 -3.17 7.85
CA ASP A 92 29.27 -3.02 6.41
C ASP A 92 27.98 -2.28 6.03
N SER A 93 28.13 -1.17 5.30
CA SER A 93 26.99 -0.40 4.79
C SER A 93 26.81 -0.69 3.30
N GLU A 94 25.80 -1.48 2.96
CA GLU A 94 25.41 -1.74 1.57
C GLU A 94 24.80 -0.49 0.89
N GLY A 95 24.37 0.49 1.68
CA GLY A 95 23.89 1.79 1.23
C GLY A 95 22.38 1.95 1.41
N LEU A 96 21.81 2.85 0.62
CA LEU A 96 20.36 3.12 0.60
C LEU A 96 19.69 2.35 -0.53
N ARG A 97 18.39 2.12 -0.42
CA ARG A 97 17.57 1.64 -1.53
C ARG A 97 16.29 2.45 -1.65
N VAL A 98 15.81 2.56 -2.89
CA VAL A 98 14.44 2.98 -3.16
C VAL A 98 13.61 1.73 -3.38
N VAL A 99 12.44 1.71 -2.77
CA VAL A 99 11.41 0.71 -3.00
C VAL A 99 10.14 1.38 -3.47
N ALA A 100 9.46 0.74 -4.40
CA ALA A 100 8.17 1.17 -4.91
C ALA A 100 7.16 0.04 -4.77
N TRP A 101 5.96 0.39 -4.33
CA TRP A 101 4.81 -0.49 -4.24
C TRP A 101 3.72 0.02 -5.16
N ALA A 102 3.14 -0.86 -5.95
CA ALA A 102 2.07 -0.50 -6.87
C ALA A 102 1.12 -1.67 -7.11
N ARG A 103 -0.15 -1.35 -7.36
CA ARG A 103 -1.07 -2.27 -8.03
C ARG A 103 -0.84 -2.13 -9.53
N ARG A 104 -0.50 -3.23 -10.20
CA ARG A 104 -0.29 -3.26 -11.65
C ARG A 104 -1.30 -4.19 -12.30
N ASP A 105 -1.84 -3.73 -13.42
CA ASP A 105 -2.69 -4.54 -14.28
C ASP A 105 -1.83 -5.36 -15.24
N GLY A 106 -2.17 -6.64 -15.41
CA GLY A 106 -1.50 -7.54 -16.34
C GLY A 106 -2.45 -8.60 -16.90
N PRO A 107 -1.96 -9.48 -17.80
CA PRO A 107 -2.79 -10.51 -18.44
C PRO A 107 -3.48 -11.46 -17.46
N GLY A 108 -2.87 -11.68 -16.28
CA GLY A 108 -3.41 -12.51 -15.20
C GLY A 108 -4.27 -11.75 -14.18
N GLY A 109 -4.71 -10.54 -14.51
CA GLY A 109 -5.42 -9.63 -13.60
C GLY A 109 -4.49 -8.68 -12.85
N SER A 110 -5.08 -7.89 -11.97
CA SER A 110 -4.39 -6.89 -11.17
C SER A 110 -3.62 -7.52 -10.01
N ARG A 111 -2.35 -7.15 -9.87
CA ARG A 111 -1.45 -7.70 -8.86
C ARG A 111 -0.76 -6.60 -8.07
N TRP A 112 -0.63 -6.82 -6.77
CA TRP A 112 0.19 -5.98 -5.92
C TRP A 112 1.64 -6.42 -6.06
N MET A 113 2.51 -5.49 -6.42
CA MET A 113 3.91 -5.75 -6.73
C MET A 113 4.81 -4.79 -5.98
N ARG A 114 6.04 -5.23 -5.76
CA ARG A 114 7.11 -4.44 -5.16
C ARG A 114 8.28 -4.37 -6.13
N TRP A 115 8.86 -3.20 -6.31
CA TRP A 115 10.13 -2.99 -6.98
C TRP A 115 11.15 -2.46 -5.99
N GLN A 116 12.41 -2.78 -6.22
CA GLN A 116 13.53 -2.29 -5.44
C GLN A 116 14.70 -1.94 -6.34
N SER A 117 15.36 -0.81 -6.07
CA SER A 117 16.59 -0.41 -6.75
C SER A 117 17.80 -1.25 -6.33
N GLU A 118 18.85 -1.21 -7.14
CA GLU A 118 20.22 -1.53 -6.71
C GLU A 118 20.64 -0.66 -5.49
N PRO A 119 21.64 -1.09 -4.70
CA PRO A 119 22.15 -0.29 -3.59
C PRO A 119 22.71 1.06 -4.07
N LEU A 120 22.38 2.11 -3.34
CA LEU A 120 22.61 3.50 -3.71
C LEU A 120 23.62 4.13 -2.75
N ARG A 121 24.66 4.76 -3.31
CA ARG A 121 25.73 5.44 -2.55
C ARG A 121 25.91 6.91 -2.90
N SER A 122 25.10 7.46 -3.79
CA SER A 122 25.15 8.87 -4.18
C SER A 122 23.76 9.49 -4.28
N ARG A 123 23.68 10.81 -4.09
CA ARG A 123 22.44 11.59 -4.22
C ARG A 123 21.85 11.50 -5.63
N GLU A 124 22.70 11.54 -6.66
CA GLU A 124 22.25 11.41 -8.04
C GLU A 124 21.67 10.03 -8.35
N ALA A 125 22.27 8.96 -7.79
CA ALA A 125 21.71 7.62 -7.90
C ALA A 125 20.35 7.51 -7.18
N LEU A 126 20.21 8.15 -6.02
CA LEU A 126 18.94 8.25 -5.30
C LEU A 126 17.85 8.94 -6.12
N ALA A 127 18.13 10.11 -6.69
CA ALA A 127 17.16 10.83 -7.53
C ALA A 127 16.72 10.02 -8.75
N ARG A 128 17.66 9.35 -9.44
CA ARG A 128 17.33 8.48 -10.58
C ARG A 128 16.50 7.27 -10.18
N ALA A 129 16.85 6.58 -9.09
CA ALA A 129 16.10 5.44 -8.59
C ALA A 129 14.67 5.84 -8.14
N TRP A 130 14.51 7.03 -7.56
CA TRP A 130 13.19 7.57 -7.17
C TRP A 130 12.26 7.78 -8.36
N GLN A 131 12.78 8.31 -9.47
CA GLN A 131 12.03 8.46 -10.72
C GLN A 131 11.72 7.10 -11.35
N ALA A 132 12.72 6.22 -11.44
CA ALA A 132 12.56 4.87 -12.00
C ALA A 132 11.46 4.06 -11.29
N GLY A 133 11.39 4.12 -9.95
CA GLY A 133 10.33 3.47 -9.20
C GLY A 133 8.93 4.03 -9.50
N GLY A 134 8.83 5.33 -9.74
CA GLY A 134 7.56 5.99 -10.09
C GLY A 134 7.10 5.64 -11.50
N ASP A 135 8.04 5.60 -12.45
CA ASP A 135 7.76 5.21 -13.84
C ASP A 135 7.36 3.74 -13.93
N TRP A 136 8.08 2.85 -13.23
CA TRP A 136 7.75 1.44 -13.13
C TRP A 136 6.33 1.20 -12.60
N GLY A 137 5.96 1.87 -11.50
CA GLY A 137 4.66 1.67 -10.86
C GLY A 137 3.48 2.12 -11.73
N ARG A 138 3.68 3.13 -12.59
CA ARG A 138 2.67 3.65 -13.54
C ARG A 138 2.54 2.84 -14.83
N GLY A 139 3.17 1.67 -14.89
CA GLY A 139 3.11 0.78 -16.06
C GLY A 139 4.35 0.83 -16.95
N GLY A 140 5.41 1.53 -16.54
CA GLY A 140 6.72 1.43 -17.17
C GLY A 140 7.24 -0.01 -17.24
N GLN A 141 8.22 -0.25 -18.12
CA GLN A 141 8.82 -1.56 -18.25
C GLN A 141 9.44 -2.02 -16.93
N ALA A 142 9.34 -3.32 -16.65
CA ALA A 142 9.88 -3.89 -15.43
C ALA A 142 11.41 -3.79 -15.45
N ALA A 143 11.96 -3.10 -14.44
CA ALA A 143 13.38 -3.14 -14.12
C ALA A 143 13.70 -4.44 -13.34
N GLU A 144 14.99 -4.67 -13.05
CA GLU A 144 15.40 -5.69 -12.10
C GLU A 144 14.83 -5.41 -10.70
N GLY A 145 14.77 -6.43 -9.83
CA GLY A 145 14.30 -6.28 -8.45
C GLY A 145 12.78 -6.22 -8.27
N VAL A 146 12.00 -6.64 -9.27
CA VAL A 146 10.53 -6.75 -9.17
C VAL A 146 10.12 -8.07 -8.50
N VAL A 147 9.25 -7.96 -7.51
CA VAL A 147 8.62 -9.07 -6.80
C VAL A 147 7.11 -8.98 -6.97
N ASP A 148 6.53 -10.05 -7.49
CA ASP A 148 5.08 -10.23 -7.55
C ASP A 148 4.58 -10.88 -6.26
N LEU A 149 3.61 -10.26 -5.60
CA LEU A 149 3.16 -10.67 -4.27
C LEU A 149 1.82 -11.40 -4.31
N LEU A 150 0.73 -10.68 -4.60
CA LEU A 150 -0.62 -11.22 -4.48
C LEU A 150 -1.62 -10.52 -5.41
N PRO A 151 -2.70 -11.22 -5.83
CA PRO A 151 -3.77 -10.61 -6.60
C PRO A 151 -4.52 -9.58 -5.75
N LEU A 152 -4.80 -8.41 -6.34
CA LEU A 152 -5.35 -7.27 -5.63
C LEU A 152 -6.34 -6.49 -6.49
N THR A 153 -7.54 -6.25 -5.97
CA THR A 153 -8.56 -5.45 -6.64
C THR A 153 -8.30 -3.96 -6.48
N ASP A 154 -8.00 -3.51 -5.27
CA ASP A 154 -7.70 -2.09 -4.98
C ASP A 154 -6.75 -1.95 -3.79
N TRP A 155 -6.06 -0.81 -3.69
CA TRP A 155 -5.31 -0.45 -2.49
C TRP A 155 -5.33 1.05 -2.22
N GLN A 156 -5.25 1.40 -0.93
CA GLN A 156 -5.27 2.77 -0.48
C GLN A 156 -4.26 2.97 0.65
N ILE A 157 -3.66 4.16 0.69
CA ILE A 157 -2.69 4.57 1.71
C ILE A 157 -3.22 5.79 2.46
N TYR A 158 -3.04 5.78 3.78
CA TYR A 158 -3.26 6.93 4.63
C TYR A 158 -2.02 7.19 5.48
N PHE A 159 -1.72 8.46 5.69
CA PHE A 159 -0.65 8.88 6.58
C PHE A 159 -1.23 9.45 7.87
N HIS A 160 -0.69 9.02 9.00
CA HIS A 160 -0.94 9.64 10.28
C HIS A 160 0.07 10.78 10.50
N ARG A 161 -0.43 12.01 10.65
CA ARG A 161 0.37 13.19 10.97
C ARG A 161 -0.42 14.10 11.91
N GLY A 162 0.23 14.62 12.95
CA GLY A 162 -0.39 15.59 13.86
C GLY A 162 -1.69 15.09 14.51
N GLY A 163 -1.77 13.80 14.82
CA GLY A 163 -2.93 13.17 15.48
C GLY A 163 -4.10 12.79 14.57
N SER A 164 -3.96 12.90 13.24
CA SER A 164 -5.04 12.55 12.30
C SER A 164 -4.56 11.66 11.16
N TRP A 165 -5.45 10.78 10.70
CA TRP A 165 -5.26 9.99 9.48
C TRP A 165 -5.76 10.79 8.28
N THR A 166 -4.87 11.06 7.33
CA THR A 166 -5.19 11.83 6.11
C THR A 166 -4.78 11.06 4.86
N ASN A 167 -5.52 11.27 3.78
CA ASN A 167 -5.05 10.81 2.47
C ASN A 167 -3.80 11.65 2.10
N PRO A 168 -2.67 11.02 1.71
CA PRO A 168 -1.44 11.71 1.35
C PRO A 168 -1.61 12.80 0.28
N GLN A 169 -2.58 12.64 -0.62
CA GLN A 169 -2.87 13.56 -1.72
C GLN A 169 -3.75 14.74 -1.30
N SER A 170 -4.53 14.61 -0.22
CA SER A 170 -5.46 15.65 0.23
C SER A 170 -4.78 16.87 0.87
N ALA A 171 -3.48 16.79 1.14
CA ALA A 171 -2.70 17.91 1.67
C ALA A 171 -2.10 18.83 0.59
N ILE A 172 -2.35 18.56 -0.70
CA ILE A 172 -1.92 19.42 -1.81
C ILE A 172 -3.16 20.10 -2.41
N GLY A 173 -3.73 21.05 -1.67
CA GLY A 173 -4.85 21.88 -2.11
C GLY A 173 -5.23 22.95 -1.08
N ASN A 174 -5.04 24.23 -1.45
CA ASN A 174 -5.23 25.49 -0.72
C ASN A 174 -4.15 25.87 0.33
N GLU A 175 -3.50 27.05 0.29
CA GLU A 175 -3.94 28.36 -0.21
C GLU A 175 -2.85 29.09 -1.02
N ALA A 176 -2.96 29.07 -2.35
CA ALA A 176 -2.50 30.20 -3.16
C ALA A 176 -3.66 31.19 -3.21
N ALA A 177 -3.58 32.25 -2.40
CA ALA A 177 -4.31 33.51 -2.53
C ALA A 177 -5.76 33.43 -3.09
N ALA A 178 -6.69 32.90 -2.31
CA ALA A 178 -8.09 33.34 -2.45
C ALA A 178 -8.25 34.64 -1.65
N ALA A 179 -7.84 35.76 -2.25
CA ALA A 179 -8.32 37.06 -1.80
C ALA A 179 -9.86 37.04 -1.90
N PRO A 180 -10.60 37.45 -0.85
CA PRO A 180 -12.05 37.56 -0.95
C PRO A 180 -12.40 38.61 -2.02
N PRO A 181 -13.49 38.42 -2.80
CA PRO A 181 -13.93 39.45 -3.74
C PRO A 181 -14.39 40.66 -2.92
N ALA A 182 -13.65 41.77 -3.00
CA ALA A 182 -14.08 43.03 -2.46
C ALA A 182 -15.37 43.45 -3.19
N ALA A 183 -16.47 43.50 -2.44
CA ALA A 183 -17.74 44.03 -2.89
C ALA A 183 -17.59 45.49 -3.32
N GLY A 184 -18.19 45.84 -4.45
CA GLY A 184 -18.11 47.17 -5.05
C GLY A 184 -18.69 48.27 -4.15
N THR A 185 -18.05 49.44 -4.21
CA THR A 185 -18.61 50.71 -3.76
C THR A 185 -18.56 51.68 -4.95
N PRO A 186 -19.66 52.36 -5.31
CA PRO A 186 -19.71 53.26 -6.47
C PRO A 186 -19.01 54.60 -6.17
N PRO A 187 -18.63 55.40 -7.19
CA PRO A 187 -17.91 56.64 -6.96
C PRO A 187 -18.84 57.71 -6.39
N ARG A 188 -18.34 58.45 -5.40
CA ARG A 188 -18.87 59.76 -5.00
C ARG A 188 -17.76 60.79 -5.23
N ASP A 189 -17.98 61.65 -6.21
CA ASP A 189 -17.33 62.96 -6.24
C ASP A 189 -17.83 63.76 -5.05
N ASP A 190 -16.91 64.43 -4.35
CA ASP A 190 -17.03 65.84 -3.93
C ASP A 190 -15.81 66.23 -3.08
N ALA A 191 -15.21 67.36 -3.44
CA ALA A 191 -14.04 67.97 -2.84
C ALA A 191 -14.32 68.53 -1.43
N VAL A 192 -13.28 68.62 -0.57
CA VAL A 192 -12.92 69.80 0.24
C VAL A 192 -11.55 69.63 0.93
N VAL A 193 -10.86 70.76 0.95
CA VAL A 193 -9.55 71.19 1.47
C VAL A 193 -9.34 70.96 2.99
N ASN A 194 -8.16 70.54 3.48
CA ASN A 194 -7.14 71.39 4.16
C ASN A 194 -6.02 70.64 4.94
N ASP A 195 -4.80 71.19 4.81
CA ASP A 195 -3.60 71.36 5.68
C ASP A 195 -2.98 70.31 6.66
N ALA A 196 -1.64 70.33 6.66
CA ALA A 196 -0.61 70.05 7.69
C ALA A 196 -0.32 68.62 8.29
N ALA A 197 0.99 68.33 8.44
CA ALA A 197 1.71 67.07 8.81
C ALA A 197 1.69 66.67 10.33
N PRO A 198 2.20 65.49 10.82
CA PRO A 198 3.57 64.91 10.67
C PRO A 198 3.65 63.36 10.44
N PRO A 199 4.83 62.70 10.32
CA PRO A 199 4.90 61.25 10.08
C PRO A 199 4.84 60.46 11.40
N VAL A 200 4.03 59.40 11.45
CA VAL A 200 4.05 58.41 12.52
C VAL A 200 4.56 57.08 11.98
N SER A 201 5.66 56.61 12.56
CA SER A 201 6.19 55.27 12.38
C SER A 201 5.33 54.28 13.15
N ASP A 202 4.64 53.38 12.45
CA ASP A 202 4.12 52.14 13.04
C ASP A 202 4.90 50.97 12.43
N GLU A 203 5.97 50.58 13.12
CA GLU A 203 6.69 49.33 12.87
C GLU A 203 5.85 48.18 13.43
N ALA A 204 5.16 47.47 12.55
CA ALA A 204 4.50 46.21 12.88
C ALA A 204 5.57 45.14 13.17
N PRO A 205 5.45 44.35 14.25
CA PRO A 205 6.42 43.30 14.55
C PRO A 205 6.39 42.23 13.46
N PRO A 206 7.53 41.65 13.01
CA PRO A 206 7.49 40.56 12.08
C PRO A 206 6.79 39.36 12.74
N ALA A 207 5.65 38.96 12.18
CA ALA A 207 5.04 37.68 12.45
C ALA A 207 6.12 36.60 12.25
N ARG A 208 6.41 35.84 13.32
CA ARG A 208 7.31 34.69 13.24
C ARG A 208 6.80 33.73 12.18
N ALA A 209 7.45 33.74 11.03
CA ALA A 209 7.41 32.64 10.09
C ALA A 209 7.86 31.38 10.84
N GLY A 210 6.91 30.47 11.03
CA GLY A 210 7.10 29.25 11.80
C GLY A 210 6.00 28.24 11.49
N SER A 211 5.57 28.15 10.23
CA SER A 211 4.96 26.91 9.76
C SER A 211 6.07 25.85 9.82
N VAL A 212 6.14 25.11 10.93
CA VAL A 212 6.96 23.90 10.99
C VAL A 212 6.51 23.05 9.81
N PRO A 213 7.37 22.74 8.82
CA PRO A 213 6.97 21.84 7.76
C PRO A 213 6.53 20.55 8.46
N ALA A 214 5.27 20.13 8.21
CA ALA A 214 4.79 18.85 8.69
C ALA A 214 5.88 17.81 8.37
N SER A 215 6.33 17.06 9.37
CA SER A 215 7.45 16.14 9.24
C SER A 215 7.34 15.36 7.93
N ALA A 216 8.38 15.44 7.08
CA ALA A 216 8.34 14.85 5.75
C ALA A 216 8.02 13.35 5.82
N THR A 217 8.51 12.72 6.87
CA THR A 217 8.16 11.36 7.27
C THR A 217 6.88 11.33 8.16
N PRO A 218 5.87 10.47 7.87
CA PRO A 218 4.63 10.34 8.64
C PRO A 218 4.77 9.48 9.91
N ASP A 219 4.06 9.82 10.98
CA ASP A 219 4.11 9.10 12.27
C ASP A 219 3.54 7.68 12.18
N GLY A 220 2.66 7.44 11.21
CA GLY A 220 2.11 6.14 10.90
C GLY A 220 1.65 6.04 9.45
N VAL A 221 1.57 4.81 8.95
CA VAL A 221 1.11 4.49 7.60
C VAL A 221 0.05 3.41 7.72
N ARG A 222 -1.13 3.68 7.14
CA ARG A 222 -2.21 2.70 7.04
C ARG A 222 -2.31 2.25 5.61
N LEU A 223 -2.24 0.94 5.43
CA LEU A 223 -2.46 0.23 4.19
C LEU A 223 -3.84 -0.41 4.23
N VAL A 224 -4.66 -0.14 3.22
CA VAL A 224 -5.93 -0.82 3.00
C VAL A 224 -5.83 -1.58 1.69
N LEU A 225 -6.04 -2.89 1.71
CA LEU A 225 -6.00 -3.77 0.55
C LEU A 225 -7.38 -4.39 0.34
N ASP A 226 -7.94 -4.24 -0.85
CA ASP A 226 -9.10 -5.03 -1.28
C ASP A 226 -8.58 -6.24 -2.09
N LEU A 227 -8.56 -7.40 -1.44
CA LEU A 227 -7.90 -8.61 -1.96
C LEU A 227 -8.66 -9.20 -3.16
N GLY A 228 -7.92 -9.64 -4.18
CA GLY A 228 -8.50 -10.28 -5.36
C GLY A 228 -9.04 -11.69 -5.10
N PRO A 229 -9.82 -12.26 -6.04
CA PRO A 229 -10.35 -13.62 -5.92
C PRO A 229 -9.22 -14.66 -5.81
N GLY A 230 -9.44 -15.71 -5.02
CA GLY A 230 -8.46 -16.80 -4.81
C GLY A 230 -7.63 -16.70 -3.52
N LEU A 231 -7.88 -15.69 -2.67
CA LEU A 231 -7.35 -15.63 -1.32
C LEU A 231 -8.42 -16.05 -0.28
N PRO A 232 -8.04 -16.79 0.78
CA PRO A 232 -8.93 -17.31 1.83
C PRO A 232 -9.80 -16.28 2.56
N GLN A 233 -9.50 -15.00 2.40
CA GLN A 233 -10.29 -13.88 2.90
C GLN A 233 -10.51 -12.91 1.73
N GLY A 234 -11.45 -13.23 0.84
CA GLY A 234 -11.99 -12.22 -0.06
C GLY A 234 -12.57 -11.10 0.82
N GLY A 235 -11.98 -9.91 0.77
CA GLY A 235 -12.34 -8.84 1.68
C GLY A 235 -11.27 -7.77 1.81
N ARG A 236 -11.63 -6.73 2.57
CA ARG A 236 -10.78 -5.57 2.86
C ARG A 236 -9.87 -5.87 4.04
N LEU A 237 -8.56 -5.89 3.82
CA LEU A 237 -7.54 -5.99 4.85
C LEU A 237 -7.03 -4.58 5.19
N ARG A 238 -6.92 -4.27 6.48
CA ARG A 238 -6.31 -3.02 6.97
C ARG A 238 -5.10 -3.34 7.84
N ILE A 239 -3.97 -2.74 7.50
CA ILE A 239 -2.71 -2.87 8.23
C ILE A 239 -2.28 -1.46 8.65
N ASP A 240 -2.11 -1.25 9.94
CA ASP A 240 -1.63 0.01 10.49
C ASP A 240 -0.19 -0.20 10.98
N TRP A 241 0.72 0.62 10.47
CA TRP A 241 2.10 0.71 10.92
C TRP A 241 2.30 2.04 11.64
N VAL A 242 3.07 2.01 12.73
CA VAL A 242 3.46 3.19 13.50
C VAL A 242 4.96 3.27 13.48
N ARG A 243 5.52 4.46 13.25
CA ARG A 243 6.96 4.63 13.25
C ARG A 243 7.53 4.22 14.61
N PRO A 244 8.54 3.33 14.64
CA PRO A 244 9.33 3.11 15.82
C PRO A 244 10.09 4.39 16.15
N THR A 245 9.61 5.17 17.12
CA THR A 245 10.41 6.24 17.70
C THR A 245 11.37 5.59 18.70
N LEU A 246 12.67 5.68 18.46
CA LEU A 246 13.67 5.35 19.45
C LEU A 246 13.62 6.39 20.58
N GLU A 247 12.62 6.33 21.45
CA GLU A 247 12.73 6.90 22.79
C GLU A 247 13.63 5.95 23.59
N ALA A 248 14.93 6.00 23.30
CA ALA A 248 15.94 5.40 24.17
C ALA A 248 15.83 6.12 25.53
N GLY A 249 15.57 5.33 26.58
CA GLY A 249 15.39 5.81 27.94
C GLY A 249 16.40 6.90 28.32
N ARG A 250 15.87 8.02 28.78
CA ARG A 250 16.59 8.89 29.72
C ARG A 250 16.25 8.46 31.14
#